data_AF-A0A9E6RG07-F1
#
_entry.id   AF-A0A9E6RG07-F1
#
_cell.length_a   1.000
_cell.length_b   1.000
_cell.length_c   1.000
_cell.angle_alpha   90.00
_cell.angle_beta   90.00
_cell.angle_gamma   90.00
#
_symmetry.space_group_name_H-M   'P 1'
#
loop_
_entity.id
_entity.type
_entity.pdbx_description
1 polymer ?
#
loop_
_entity_poly.entity_id
_entity_poly.type
_entity_poly.pdbx_seq_one_letter_code
_entity_poly.pdbx_strand_id
1 'polypeptide(L)' 'MADDAAALEAHLDAAAALLGLRVAPQWRASVLAHLGVTVTAARLVDAFPLEDEMEPAPIFAPIAPGGAA' A
#
# COMPACT_ATOMS: atom_id res chain seq x y z
N MET A 1 -18.21 -9.78 -2.72
CA MET A 1 -18.06 -9.67 -1.25
C MET A 1 -17.44 -10.90 -0.59
N ALA A 2 -17.75 -12.14 -0.99
CA ALA A 2 -16.95 -13.31 -0.57
C ALA A 2 -15.61 -13.38 -1.31
N ASP A 3 -15.62 -13.04 -2.60
CA ASP A 3 -14.41 -13.03 -3.45
C ASP A 3 -13.36 -12.01 -2.96
N ASP A 4 -13.81 -10.86 -2.45
CA ASP A 4 -12.93 -9.82 -1.89
C ASP A 4 -12.20 -10.30 -0.63
N ALA A 5 -12.87 -11.09 0.22
CA ALA A 5 -12.26 -11.63 1.44
C ALA A 5 -11.21 -12.69 1.11
N ALA A 6 -11.52 -13.61 0.20
CA ALA A 6 -10.56 -14.62 -0.25
C ALA A 6 -9.33 -13.99 -0.94
N ALA A 7 -9.55 -12.94 -1.75
CA ALA A 7 -8.47 -12.19 -2.37
C ALA A 7 -7.58 -11.48 -1.34
N LEU A 8 -8.18 -10.94 -0.26
CA LEU A 8 -7.44 -10.28 0.81
C LEU A 8 -6.56 -11.26 1.60
N GLU A 9 -7.07 -12.46 1.86
CA GLU A 9 -6.30 -13.53 2.50
C GLU A 9 -5.14 -13.99 1.63
N ALA A 10 -5.39 -14.23 0.35
CA ALA A 10 -4.35 -14.60 -0.61
C ALA A 10 -3.28 -13.50 -0.73
N HIS A 11 -3.68 -12.23 -0.75
CA HIS A 11 -2.76 -11.10 -0.75
C HIS A 11 -1.91 -11.06 0.52
N LEU A 12 -2.52 -11.23 1.71
CA LEU A 12 -1.78 -11.27 2.98
C LEU A 12 -0.73 -12.38 2.96
N ASP A 13 -1.09 -13.59 2.53
CA ASP A 13 -0.17 -14.73 2.51
C ASP A 13 0.97 -14.52 1.51
N ALA A 14 0.68 -14.03 0.31
CA ALA A 14 1.68 -13.73 -0.71
C ALA A 14 2.63 -12.60 -0.27
N ALA A 15 2.10 -11.51 0.27
CA ALA A 15 2.89 -10.36 0.72
C ALA A 15 3.77 -10.72 1.93
N ALA A 16 3.23 -11.48 2.90
CA ALA A 16 4.01 -11.94 4.05
C ALA A 16 5.17 -12.84 3.61
N ALA A 17 4.93 -13.76 2.68
CA ALA A 17 5.97 -14.63 2.13
C ALA A 17 7.05 -13.82 1.38
N LEU A 18 6.64 -12.89 0.51
CA LEU A 18 7.55 -12.03 -0.26
C LEU A 18 8.45 -11.17 0.65
N LEU A 19 7.90 -10.63 1.73
CA LEU A 19 8.61 -9.78 2.68
C LEU A 19 9.36 -10.57 3.77
N GLY A 20 9.25 -11.90 3.79
CA GLY A 20 9.84 -12.75 4.83
C GLY A 20 9.23 -12.54 6.22
N LEU A 21 7.98 -12.06 6.29
CA LEU A 21 7.28 -11.79 7.54
C LEU A 21 6.49 -13.03 8.01
N ARG A 22 6.53 -13.28 9.33
CA ARG A 22 5.68 -14.29 9.96
C ARG A 22 4.51 -13.62 10.69
N VAL A 23 3.30 -13.87 10.22
CA VAL A 23 2.07 -13.46 10.91
C VAL A 23 1.67 -14.57 11.88
N ALA A 24 1.78 -14.33 13.18
CA ALA A 24 1.38 -15.32 14.17
C ALA A 24 -0.15 -15.56 14.09
N PRO A 25 -0.64 -16.80 14.29
CA PRO A 25 -2.06 -17.13 14.09
C PRO A 25 -3.03 -16.24 14.88
N GLN A 26 -2.67 -15.87 16.12
CA GLN A 26 -3.47 -15.00 16.97
C GLN A 26 -3.63 -13.58 16.42
N TRP A 27 -2.75 -13.13 15.53
CA TRP A 27 -2.80 -11.80 14.92
C TRP A 27 -3.51 -11.79 13.57
N ARG A 28 -3.69 -12.94 12.91
CA ARG A 28 -4.15 -13.01 11.52
C ARG A 28 -5.48 -12.27 11.31
N ALA A 29 -6.47 -12.51 12.16
CA ALA A 29 -7.77 -11.86 12.04
C ALA A 29 -7.68 -10.33 12.16
N SER A 30 -6.85 -9.83 13.09
CA SER A 30 -6.62 -8.39 13.25
C SER A 30 -5.89 -7.81 12.04
N VAL A 31 -4.87 -8.47 11.52
CA VAL A 31 -4.12 -8.01 10.34
C VAL A 31 -5.04 -7.92 9.12
N LEU A 32 -5.88 -8.93 8.88
CA LEU A 32 -6.86 -8.92 7.80
C LEU A 32 -7.86 -7.76 7.93
N ALA A 33 -8.37 -7.51 9.14
CA ALA A 33 -9.27 -6.40 9.39
C ALA A 33 -8.63 -5.04 9.07
N HIS A 34 -7.40 -4.80 9.54
CA HIS A 34 -6.67 -3.56 9.25
C HIS A 34 -6.33 -3.43 7.76
N LEU A 35 -5.89 -4.52 7.12
CA LEU A 35 -5.61 -4.52 5.69
C LEU A 35 -6.86 -4.19 4.87
N GLY A 36 -8.03 -4.73 5.23
CA GLY A 36 -9.30 -4.41 4.57
C GLY A 36 -9.71 -2.94 4.71
N VAL A 37 -9.50 -2.34 5.88
CA VAL A 37 -9.71 -0.90 6.10
C VAL A 37 -8.76 -0.07 5.23
N THR A 38 -7.47 -0.43 5.19
CA THR A 38 -6.47 0.25 4.35
C THR A 38 -6.81 0.15 2.87
N VAL A 39 -7.26 -1.01 2.38
CA VAL A 39 -7.72 -1.18 0.98
C VAL A 39 -8.93 -0.28 0.70
N THR A 40 -9.86 -0.16 1.64
CA THR A 40 -11.01 0.73 1.50
C THR A 40 -10.58 2.20 1.42
N ALA A 41 -9.61 2.62 2.25
CA ALA A 41 -9.05 3.97 2.18
C ALA A 41 -8.26 4.20 0.89
N ALA A 42 -7.51 3.21 0.41
CA ALA A 42 -6.75 3.29 -0.83
C ALA A 42 -7.66 3.56 -2.04
N ARG A 43 -8.88 2.99 -2.08
CA ARG A 43 -9.87 3.27 -3.12
C ARG A 43 -10.28 4.75 -3.21
N LEU A 44 -10.17 5.51 -2.13
CA LEU A 44 -10.43 6.95 -2.15
C LEU A 44 -9.33 7.71 -2.91
N VAL A 45 -8.09 7.23 -2.83
CA VAL A 45 -6.95 7.80 -3.53
C VAL A 45 -6.92 7.33 -4.99
N ASP A 46 -7.20 6.05 -5.24
CA ASP A 46 -7.24 5.45 -6.59
C ASP A 46 -8.35 6.04 -7.48
N ALA A 47 -9.40 6.59 -6.87
CA ALA A 47 -10.46 7.30 -7.58
C ALA A 47 -10.03 8.69 -8.10
N PHE A 48 -8.88 9.22 -7.66
CA PHE A 48 -8.35 10.49 -8.16
C PHE A 48 -7.68 10.24 -9.54
N PRO A 49 -8.08 10.94 -10.61
CA PRO A 49 -7.48 10.76 -11.92
C PRO A 49 -6.02 11.25 -11.91
N LEU A 50 -5.11 10.40 -12.38
CA LEU A 50 -3.69 10.72 -12.55
C LEU A 50 -3.39 10.88 -14.03
N GLU A 51 -3.12 12.12 -14.45
CA GLU A 51 -2.59 12.43 -15.77
C GLU A 51 -1.11 12.01 -15.85
N ASP A 52 -0.62 11.64 -17.04
CA ASP A 52 0.74 11.14 -17.22
C ASP A 52 1.81 12.19 -16.88
N GLU A 53 1.47 13.48 -17.00
CA GLU A 53 2.34 14.62 -16.69
C GLU A 53 2.39 14.97 -15.19
N MET A 54 1.64 14.28 -14.35
CA MET A 54 1.64 14.53 -12.90
C MET A 54 2.93 14.00 -12.26
N GLU A 55 3.72 14.92 -11.72
CA GLU A 55 4.91 14.57 -10.95
C GLU A 55 4.56 14.17 -9.50
N PRO A 56 5.28 13.20 -8.90
CA PRO A 56 5.17 12.90 -7.49
C PRO A 56 5.46 14.12 -6.61
N ALA A 57 4.80 14.20 -5.44
CA ALA A 57 4.99 15.33 -4.52
C ALA A 57 6.47 15.59 -4.14
N PRO A 58 7.28 14.58 -3.79
CA PRO A 58 8.73 14.74 -3.71
C PRO A 58 9.37 14.46 -5.08
N ILE A 59 10.09 15.46 -5.60
CA ILE A 59 11.00 15.30 -6.75
C ILE A 59 12.44 15.20 -6.27
N PHE A 60 13.24 14.33 -6.89
CA PHE A 60 14.66 14.28 -6.60
C PHE A 60 15.35 15.54 -7.12
N ALA A 61 15.98 16.28 -6.21
CA ALA A 61 16.87 17.38 -6.55
C ALA A 61 18.31 16.96 -6.18
N PRO A 62 19.26 16.90 -7.13
CA PRO A 62 20.63 16.46 -6.86
C PRO A 62 21.38 17.39 -5.90
N ILE A 63 20.89 18.62 -5.74
CA ILE A 63 21.33 19.58 -4.73
C ILE A 63 20.11 20.08 -3.98
N ALA A 64 20.26 20.35 -2.69
CA ALA A 64 19.22 21.05 -1.94
C ALA A 64 18.96 22.43 -2.58
N PRO A 65 17.70 22.87 -2.70
CA PRO A 65 17.40 24.21 -3.20
C PRO A 65 18.14 25.25 -2.34
N GLY A 66 19.08 25.98 -2.95
CA GLY A 66 19.94 26.97 -2.29
C GLY A 66 21.44 26.61 -2.21
N GLY A 67 21.87 25.44 -2.65
CA GLY A 67 23.30 25.12 -2.80
C GLY A 67 23.87 25.77 -4.07
N ALA A 68 24.61 26.87 -3.94
CA ALA A 68 25.34 27.47 -5.06
C ALA A 68 26.44 26.50 -5.58
N ALA A 69 26.61 26.49 -6.90
CA ALA A 69 27.75 25.88 -7.59
C ALA A 69 29.04 26.68 -7.36
#